data_AF-A0A2S5QZQ7-F1
#
_entry.id   AF-A0A2S5QZQ7-F1
#
_cell.length_a   1.000
_cell.length_b   1.000
_cell.length_c   1.000
_cell.angle_alpha   90.00
_cell.angle_beta   90.00
_cell.angle_gamma   90.00
#
_symmetry.space_group_name_H-M   'P 1'
#
loop_
_entity.id
_entity.type
_entity.pdbx_description
1 polymer ?
#
loop_
_entity_poly.entity_id
_entity_poly.type
_entity_poly.pdbx_seq_one_letter_code
_entity_poly.pdbx_strand_id
1 'polypeptide(L)'
;MNNLFGALPSYFKDEAELREIWSNPTTRKALLSKLADAGYGESELGELQRLVDAENSDLFDVLEYIAYNVQTITRDARVNLTKQKIFEGLNKQQQDFLDFVLFKYIDTGEGELDQAKLPSLVELKYHSFADGEEALGGVDAIINLFVGFQKHLYNKVDNYESPN
;
A
#
# COMPACT_ATOMS: atom_id res chain seq x y z
N MET A 1 -12.29 7.31 22.77
CA MET A 1 -12.26 7.13 21.31
C MET A 1 -13.07 8.25 20.68
N ASN A 2 -12.39 9.33 20.29
CA ASN A 2 -13.02 10.39 19.50
C ASN A 2 -13.39 9.82 18.13
N ASN A 3 -14.50 10.27 17.58
CA ASN A 3 -15.33 9.55 16.62
C ASN A 3 -14.74 9.60 15.18
N LEU A 4 -13.69 8.81 14.90
CA LEU A 4 -13.07 8.73 13.56
C LEU A 4 -14.13 8.49 12.48
N PHE A 5 -15.09 7.61 12.75
CA PHE A 5 -16.23 7.31 11.88
C PHE A 5 -16.95 8.56 11.38
N GLY A 6 -17.20 9.53 12.27
CA GLY A 6 -17.85 10.79 11.93
C GLY A 6 -16.93 11.80 11.23
N ALA A 7 -15.61 11.63 11.34
CA ALA A 7 -14.61 12.54 10.80
C ALA A 7 -14.07 12.12 9.42
N LEU A 8 -14.04 10.82 9.10
CA LEU A 8 -13.52 10.30 7.82
C LEU A 8 -14.11 10.99 6.57
N PRO A 9 -15.42 11.28 6.49
CA PRO A 9 -15.99 11.98 5.33
C PRO A 9 -15.41 13.39 5.07
N SER A 10 -14.64 13.96 6.01
CA SER A 10 -13.94 15.24 5.82
C SER A 10 -12.53 15.10 5.20
N TYR A 11 -11.99 13.88 5.12
CA TYR A 11 -10.66 13.61 4.54
C TYR A 11 -10.73 13.10 3.09
N PHE A 12 -11.81 12.40 2.76
CA PHE A 12 -12.14 11.91 1.42
C PHE A 12 -13.66 11.74 1.29
N LYS A 13 -14.20 11.97 0.10
CA LYS A 13 -15.64 12.05 -0.17
C LYS A 13 -16.28 10.67 -0.38
N ASP A 14 -15.56 9.76 -1.01
CA ASP A 14 -16.03 8.45 -1.44
C ASP A 14 -14.86 7.45 -1.52
N GLU A 15 -15.21 6.18 -1.74
CA GLU A 15 -14.27 5.07 -1.92
C GLU A 15 -13.27 5.30 -3.07
N ALA A 16 -13.72 5.94 -4.15
CA ALA A 16 -12.89 6.18 -5.33
C ALA A 16 -11.80 7.23 -5.04
N GLU A 17 -12.15 8.29 -4.32
CA GLU A 17 -11.19 9.32 -3.89
C GLU A 17 -10.21 8.77 -2.86
N LEU A 18 -10.67 7.96 -1.89
CA LEU A 18 -9.76 7.26 -0.97
C LEU A 18 -8.75 6.43 -1.77
N ARG A 19 -9.21 5.66 -2.75
CA ARG A 19 -8.35 4.82 -3.60
C ARG A 19 -7.37 5.64 -4.42
N GLU A 20 -7.79 6.77 -4.99
CA GLU A 20 -6.92 7.67 -5.75
C GLU A 20 -5.81 8.26 -4.86
N ILE A 21 -6.18 8.74 -3.66
CA ILE A 21 -5.23 9.26 -2.66
C ILE A 21 -4.28 8.14 -2.20
N TRP A 22 -4.81 6.96 -1.90
CA TRP A 22 -4.02 5.88 -1.32
C TRP A 22 -3.09 5.21 -2.32
N SER A 23 -3.47 5.16 -3.60
CA SER A 23 -2.69 4.50 -4.66
C SER A 23 -1.35 5.15 -4.96
N ASN A 24 -1.19 6.42 -4.59
CA ASN A 24 0.05 7.16 -4.75
C ASN A 24 0.73 7.37 -3.37
N PRO A 25 2.00 6.97 -3.21
CA PRO A 25 2.68 7.02 -1.91
C PRO A 25 2.79 8.44 -1.32
N THR A 26 2.91 9.46 -2.17
CA THR A 26 2.99 10.86 -1.74
C THR A 26 1.66 11.34 -1.15
N THR A 27 0.56 11.05 -1.82
CA THR A 27 -0.78 11.44 -1.34
C THR A 27 -1.24 10.59 -0.17
N ARG A 28 -0.88 9.30 -0.13
CA ARG A 28 -1.08 8.42 1.04
C ARG A 28 -0.40 9.00 2.27
N LYS A 29 0.88 9.36 2.17
CA LYS A 29 1.64 9.96 3.27
C LYS A 29 1.02 11.26 3.76
N ALA A 30 0.55 12.10 2.85
CA ALA A 30 -0.15 13.33 3.20
C ALA A 30 -1.48 13.07 3.94
N LEU A 31 -2.25 12.05 3.55
CA LEU A 31 -3.45 11.63 4.25
C LEU A 31 -3.13 11.12 5.67
N LEU A 32 -2.15 10.23 5.80
CA LEU A 32 -1.71 9.71 7.10
C LEU A 32 -1.25 10.83 8.03
N SER A 33 -0.52 11.82 7.52
CA SER A 33 -0.14 13.01 8.32
C SER A 33 -1.35 13.80 8.81
N LYS A 34 -2.35 14.03 7.95
CA LYS A 34 -3.58 14.74 8.34
C LYS A 34 -4.40 13.98 9.38
N LEU A 35 -4.42 12.65 9.29
CA LEU A 35 -5.07 11.78 10.29
C LEU A 35 -4.32 11.86 11.62
N ALA A 36 -2.98 11.79 11.59
CA ALA A 36 -2.14 11.93 12.77
C ALA A 36 -2.32 13.29 13.47
N ASP A 37 -2.36 14.39 12.72
CA ASP A 37 -2.60 15.74 13.25
C ASP A 37 -3.98 15.87 13.94
N ALA A 38 -4.93 15.02 13.56
CA ALA A 38 -6.26 14.93 14.17
C ALA A 38 -6.35 13.93 15.34
N GLY A 39 -5.22 13.32 15.72
CA GLY A 39 -5.12 12.37 16.83
C GLY A 39 -5.30 10.91 16.42
N TYR A 40 -5.21 10.57 15.13
CA TYR A 40 -5.23 9.20 14.62
C TYR A 40 -3.87 8.86 14.00
N GLY A 41 -2.87 8.68 14.86
CA GLY A 41 -1.53 8.29 14.44
C GLY A 41 -1.44 6.79 14.17
N GLU A 42 -0.22 6.33 13.91
CA GLU A 42 0.07 4.92 13.63
C GLU A 42 -0.43 3.98 14.73
N SER A 43 -0.30 4.37 16.01
CA SER A 43 -0.77 3.57 17.14
C SER A 43 -2.30 3.42 17.14
N GLU A 44 -3.03 4.52 16.94
CA GLU A 44 -4.49 4.52 16.93
C GLU A 44 -5.04 3.78 15.70
N LEU A 45 -4.43 3.97 14.53
CA LEU A 45 -4.79 3.25 13.31
C LEU A 45 -4.53 1.74 13.45
N GLY A 46 -3.41 1.36 14.07
CA GLY A 46 -3.12 -0.04 14.39
C GLY A 46 -4.07 -0.65 15.41
N GLU A 47 -4.59 0.14 16.37
CA GLU A 47 -5.65 -0.33 17.27
C GLU A 47 -6.97 -0.54 16.54
N LEU A 48 -7.31 0.34 15.60
CA LEU A 48 -8.50 0.18 14.75
C LEU A 48 -8.43 -1.07 13.88
N GLN A 49 -7.26 -1.39 13.30
CA GLN A 49 -7.06 -2.65 12.58
C GLN A 49 -7.38 -3.87 13.45
N ARG A 50 -6.93 -3.87 14.71
CA ARG A 50 -7.24 -4.94 15.67
C ARG A 50 -8.72 -5.02 16.01
N LEU A 51 -9.37 -3.88 16.23
CA LEU A 51 -10.78 -3.82 16.61
C LEU A 51 -11.74 -4.32 15.53
N VAL A 52 -11.30 -4.32 14.27
CA VAL A 52 -12.08 -4.80 13.12
C VAL A 52 -11.53 -6.11 12.56
N ASP A 53 -10.69 -6.83 13.32
CA ASP A 53 -10.07 -8.11 12.95
C ASP A 53 -9.33 -8.08 11.60
N ALA A 54 -8.64 -6.98 11.29
CA ALA A 54 -8.00 -6.70 10.00
C ALA A 54 -6.49 -6.41 10.12
N GLU A 55 -5.79 -7.06 11.05
CA GLU A 55 -4.35 -6.89 11.29
C GLU A 55 -3.49 -7.32 10.08
N ASN A 56 -4.02 -8.25 9.27
CA ASN A 56 -3.39 -8.71 8.04
C ASN A 56 -3.80 -7.90 6.81
N SER A 57 -4.65 -6.88 6.98
CA SER A 57 -5.11 -5.99 5.93
C SER A 57 -4.32 -4.69 5.88
N ASP A 58 -4.39 -4.00 4.75
CA ASP A 58 -3.84 -2.65 4.59
C ASP A 58 -4.69 -1.64 5.36
N LEU A 59 -4.11 -0.55 5.84
CA LEU A 59 -4.90 0.56 6.40
C LEU A 59 -5.90 1.13 5.40
N PHE A 60 -5.65 1.02 4.08
CA PHE A 60 -6.66 1.29 3.05
C PHE A 60 -7.97 0.55 3.32
N ASP A 61 -7.90 -0.77 3.51
CA ASP A 61 -9.07 -1.63 3.69
C ASP A 61 -9.81 -1.28 4.98
N VAL A 62 -9.05 -0.94 6.02
CA VAL A 62 -9.62 -0.54 7.32
C VAL A 62 -10.34 0.80 7.21
N LEU A 63 -9.77 1.78 6.52
CA LEU A 63 -10.43 3.06 6.26
C LEU A 63 -11.69 2.87 5.40
N GLU A 64 -11.63 2.00 4.39
CA GLU A 64 -12.75 1.67 3.51
C GLU A 64 -13.88 0.95 4.27
N TYR A 65 -13.54 0.01 5.16
CA TYR A 65 -14.48 -0.67 6.05
C TYR A 65 -15.15 0.31 7.02
N ILE A 66 -14.37 1.17 7.69
CA ILE A 66 -14.88 2.14 8.66
C ILE A 66 -15.81 3.16 7.99
N ALA A 67 -15.46 3.65 6.80
CA ALA A 67 -16.22 4.67 6.11
C ALA A 67 -17.44 4.13 5.34
N TYR A 68 -17.32 2.93 4.76
CA TYR A 68 -18.27 2.42 3.76
C TYR A 68 -18.72 0.98 3.98
N ASN A 69 -18.28 0.32 5.07
CA ASN A 69 -18.61 -1.07 5.40
C ASN A 69 -18.25 -2.06 4.27
N VAL A 70 -17.16 -1.78 3.56
CA VAL A 70 -16.59 -2.68 2.55
C VAL A 70 -15.75 -3.74 3.25
N GLN A 71 -15.93 -5.00 2.86
CA GLN A 71 -15.20 -6.13 3.43
C GLN A 71 -13.69 -5.96 3.23
N THR A 72 -12.93 -6.12 4.31
CA THR A 72 -11.48 -6.01 4.27
C THR A 72 -10.87 -7.19 3.52
N ILE A 73 -9.76 -6.94 2.83
CA ILE A 73 -8.96 -7.99 2.19
C ILE A 73 -7.58 -8.04 2.83
N THR A 74 -6.96 -9.23 2.88
CA THR A 74 -5.59 -9.34 3.40
C THR A 74 -4.59 -8.77 2.39
N ARG A 75 -3.43 -8.34 2.87
CA ARG A 75 -2.31 -7.88 2.02
C ARG A 75 -1.88 -8.97 1.04
N ASP A 76 -1.82 -10.23 1.47
CA ASP A 76 -1.55 -11.38 0.59
C ASP A 76 -2.59 -11.53 -0.52
N ALA A 77 -3.88 -11.50 -0.18
CA ALA A 77 -4.95 -11.58 -1.16
C ALA A 77 -4.88 -10.43 -2.16
N ARG A 78 -4.66 -9.19 -1.68
CA ARG A 78 -4.49 -8.01 -2.52
C ARG A 78 -3.39 -8.21 -3.56
N VAL A 79 -2.22 -8.68 -3.13
CA VAL A 79 -1.12 -8.97 -4.04
C VAL A 79 -1.53 -10.03 -5.05
N ASN A 80 -2.07 -11.16 -4.61
CA ASN A 80 -2.44 -12.27 -5.49
C ASN A 80 -3.47 -11.88 -6.55
N LEU A 81 -4.45 -11.05 -6.19
CA LEU A 81 -5.50 -10.58 -7.09
C LEU A 81 -5.02 -9.54 -8.11
N THR A 82 -3.91 -8.84 -7.82
CA THR A 82 -3.43 -7.73 -8.66
C THR A 82 -2.11 -8.03 -9.37
N LYS A 83 -1.41 -9.11 -8.99
CA LYS A 83 -0.07 -9.47 -9.46
C LYS A 83 0.07 -9.49 -10.98
N GLN A 84 -0.91 -10.05 -11.68
CA GLN A 84 -0.88 -10.11 -13.15
C GLN A 84 -0.79 -8.71 -13.78
N LYS A 85 -1.60 -7.76 -13.30
CA LYS A 85 -1.58 -6.37 -13.79
C LYS A 85 -0.32 -5.62 -13.36
N ILE A 86 0.17 -5.89 -12.16
CA ILE A 86 1.42 -5.29 -11.65
C ILE A 86 2.61 -5.68 -12.54
N PHE A 87 2.67 -6.94 -13.02
CA PHE A 87 3.81 -7.46 -13.77
C PHE A 87 3.71 -7.31 -15.28
N GLU A 88 2.60 -6.77 -15.78
CA GLU A 88 2.39 -6.56 -17.21
C GLU A 88 3.47 -5.64 -17.80
N GLY A 89 4.16 -6.10 -18.84
CA GLY A 89 5.21 -5.35 -19.53
C GLY A 89 6.56 -5.26 -18.81
N LEU A 90 6.69 -5.84 -17.62
CA LEU A 90 7.96 -5.83 -16.87
C LEU A 90 8.91 -6.93 -17.32
N ASN A 91 10.21 -6.63 -17.34
CA ASN A 91 11.25 -7.65 -17.54
C ASN A 91 11.49 -8.47 -16.26
N LYS A 92 12.31 -9.53 -16.35
CA LYS A 92 12.54 -10.45 -15.23
C LYS A 92 13.13 -9.77 -14.00
N GLN A 93 14.11 -8.89 -14.17
CA GLN A 93 14.77 -8.16 -13.08
C GLN A 93 13.78 -7.23 -12.36
N GLN A 94 12.92 -6.54 -13.11
CA GLN A 94 11.88 -5.67 -12.57
C GLN A 94 10.81 -6.46 -11.82
N GLN A 95 10.38 -7.60 -12.36
CA GLN A 95 9.45 -8.52 -11.66
C GLN A 95 10.06 -9.03 -10.36
N ASP A 96 11.33 -9.46 -10.37
CA ASP A 96 12.01 -9.98 -9.18
C ASP A 96 12.20 -8.92 -8.09
N PHE A 97 12.39 -7.65 -8.48
CA PHE A 97 12.41 -6.53 -7.55
C PHE A 97 11.02 -6.26 -6.96
N LEU A 98 9.99 -6.20 -7.78
CA LEU A 98 8.63 -5.99 -7.28
C LEU A 98 8.12 -7.16 -6.44
N ASP A 99 8.43 -8.40 -6.78
CA ASP A 99 8.12 -9.57 -5.94
C ASP A 99 8.75 -9.43 -4.55
N PHE A 100 10.00 -8.96 -4.48
CA PHE A 100 10.67 -8.69 -3.21
C PHE A 100 9.97 -7.58 -2.41
N VAL A 101 9.59 -6.47 -3.05
CA VAL A 101 8.87 -5.37 -2.40
C VAL A 101 7.49 -5.83 -1.90
N LEU A 102 6.75 -6.57 -2.72
CA LEU A 102 5.43 -7.11 -2.39
C LEU A 102 5.51 -8.12 -1.23
N PHE A 103 6.57 -8.93 -1.17
CA PHE A 103 6.83 -9.81 -0.03
C PHE A 103 7.02 -9.02 1.28
N LYS A 104 7.81 -7.95 1.25
CA LYS A 104 7.99 -7.06 2.41
C LYS A 104 6.70 -6.35 2.82
N TYR A 105 5.90 -5.94 1.85
CA TYR A 105 4.58 -5.38 2.08
C TYR A 105 3.63 -6.37 2.77
N ILE A 106 3.56 -7.61 2.31
CA ILE A 106 2.72 -8.66 2.92
C ILE A 106 3.14 -8.95 4.36
N ASP A 107 4.44 -8.94 4.65
CA ASP A 107 4.99 -9.19 5.98
C ASP A 107 4.78 -7.99 6.92
N THR A 108 5.29 -6.82 6.54
CA THR A 108 5.41 -5.65 7.44
C THR A 108 4.26 -4.64 7.32
N GLY A 109 3.77 -4.38 6.11
CA GLY A 109 2.64 -3.47 5.86
C GLY A 109 2.95 -2.39 4.83
N GLU A 110 1.99 -1.49 4.60
CA GLU A 110 2.05 -0.42 3.61
C GLU A 110 3.15 0.62 3.88
N GLY A 111 3.73 0.64 5.08
CA GLY A 111 4.90 1.45 5.39
C GLY A 111 6.11 1.11 4.51
N GLU A 112 6.21 -0.13 4.01
CA GLU A 112 7.24 -0.55 3.05
C GLU A 112 7.05 0.06 1.66
N LEU A 113 5.88 0.63 1.38
CA LEU A 113 5.53 1.25 0.11
C LEU A 113 5.78 2.78 0.10
N ASP A 114 6.30 3.37 1.18
CA ASP A 114 6.74 4.77 1.19
C ASP A 114 7.96 4.93 0.26
N GLN A 115 7.94 5.94 -0.61
CA GLN A 115 9.05 6.25 -1.51
C GLN A 115 10.38 6.46 -0.77
N ALA A 116 10.35 6.93 0.48
CA ALA A 116 11.54 7.06 1.32
C ALA A 116 12.21 5.72 1.66
N LYS A 117 11.50 4.59 1.57
CA LYS A 117 12.04 3.23 1.77
C LYS A 117 12.81 2.72 0.54
N LEU A 118 12.57 3.31 -0.63
CA LEU A 118 13.10 2.82 -1.91
C LEU A 118 14.62 2.58 -1.88
N PRO A 119 15.48 3.51 -1.41
CA PRO A 119 16.91 3.26 -1.36
C PRO A 119 17.27 2.02 -0.53
N SER A 120 16.67 1.88 0.65
CA SER A 120 16.92 0.73 1.54
C SER A 120 16.44 -0.60 0.96
N LEU A 121 15.31 -0.59 0.23
CA LEU A 121 14.78 -1.79 -0.43
C LEU A 121 15.69 -2.23 -1.59
N VAL A 122 16.21 -1.28 -2.36
CA VAL A 122 17.17 -1.57 -3.43
C VAL A 122 18.45 -2.16 -2.85
N GLU A 123 19.03 -1.51 -1.84
CA GLU A 123 20.25 -2.00 -1.17
C GLU A 123 20.05 -3.38 -0.53
N LEU A 124 18.88 -3.63 0.09
CA LEU A 124 18.57 -4.92 0.69
C LEU A 124 18.45 -6.04 -0.34
N LYS A 125 17.97 -5.75 -1.55
CA LYS A 125 17.80 -6.74 -2.63
C LYS A 125 19.09 -6.96 -3.45
N TYR A 126 19.87 -5.90 -3.69
CA TYR A 126 21.01 -5.90 -4.61
C TYR A 126 22.36 -5.71 -3.93
N HIS A 127 22.42 -5.65 -2.60
CA HIS A 127 23.62 -5.38 -1.78
C HIS A 127 24.15 -3.94 -1.83
N SER A 128 23.88 -3.21 -2.91
CA SER A 128 24.13 -1.77 -2.99
C SER A 128 23.11 -1.08 -3.90
N PHE A 129 22.98 0.25 -3.76
CA PHE A 129 22.12 1.02 -4.64
C PHE A 129 22.63 1.02 -6.09
N ALA A 130 23.95 1.07 -6.29
CA ALA A 130 24.57 1.08 -7.62
C ALA A 130 24.29 -0.23 -8.39
N ASP A 131 24.37 -1.38 -7.73
CA ASP A 131 24.05 -2.68 -8.34
C ASP A 131 22.57 -2.76 -8.74
N GLY A 132 21.69 -2.19 -7.90
CA GLY A 132 20.27 -2.08 -8.22
C GLY A 132 19.98 -1.13 -9.38
N GLU A 133 20.68 0.00 -9.44
CA GLU A 133 20.60 0.95 -10.55
C GLU A 133 20.96 0.29 -11.89
N GLU A 134 22.07 -0.43 -11.94
CA GLU A 134 22.49 -1.18 -13.12
C GLU A 134 21.45 -2.26 -13.52
N ALA A 135 20.96 -3.02 -12.54
CA ALA A 135 20.01 -4.11 -12.79
C ALA A 135 18.62 -3.65 -13.26
N LEU A 136 18.18 -2.46 -12.81
CA LEU A 136 16.81 -1.96 -13.02
C LEU A 136 16.72 -0.87 -14.10
N GLY A 137 17.84 -0.44 -14.66
CA GLY A 137 17.89 0.47 -15.80
C GLY A 137 17.93 1.96 -15.44
N GLY A 138 18.53 2.30 -14.30
CA GLY A 138 18.73 3.68 -13.85
C GLY A 138 17.75 4.16 -12.79
N VAL A 139 18.10 5.25 -12.10
CA VAL A 139 17.32 5.82 -10.99
C VAL A 139 15.87 6.14 -11.37
N ASP A 140 15.66 6.79 -12.51
CA ASP A 140 14.31 7.16 -12.97
C ASP A 140 13.45 5.92 -13.25
N ALA A 141 14.05 4.86 -13.80
CA ALA A 141 13.35 3.61 -14.04
C ALA A 141 12.93 2.94 -12.72
N ILE A 142 13.78 2.95 -11.71
CA ILE A 142 13.48 2.40 -10.37
C ILE A 142 12.33 3.17 -9.71
N ILE A 143 12.39 4.51 -9.72
CA ILE A 143 11.35 5.35 -9.11
C ILE A 143 10.01 5.13 -9.82
N ASN A 144 10.01 5.15 -11.16
CA ASN A 144 8.79 4.94 -11.95
C ASN A 144 8.23 3.53 -11.76
N LEU A 145 9.08 2.51 -11.65
CA LEU A 145 8.67 1.14 -11.36
C LEU A 145 8.01 1.06 -9.97
N PHE A 146 8.68 1.58 -8.94
CA PHE A 146 8.23 1.50 -7.55
C PHE A 146 6.95 2.31 -7.28
N VAL A 147 6.83 3.51 -7.83
CA VAL A 147 5.62 4.32 -7.67
C VAL A 147 4.51 3.81 -8.60
N GLY A 148 4.87 3.41 -9.81
CA GLY A 148 3.94 3.03 -10.86
C GLY A 148 3.15 1.76 -10.56
N PHE A 149 3.75 0.75 -9.92
CA PHE A 149 3.03 -0.49 -9.62
C PHE A 149 1.93 -0.29 -8.56
N GLN A 150 2.09 0.68 -7.64
CA GLN A 150 1.18 0.83 -6.50
C GLN A 150 -0.24 1.17 -6.94
N LYS A 151 -0.43 1.93 -8.02
CA LYS A 151 -1.77 2.15 -8.59
C LYS A 151 -2.46 0.85 -9.01
N HIS A 152 -1.69 -0.15 -9.42
CA HIS A 152 -2.22 -1.46 -9.79
C HIS A 152 -2.54 -2.33 -8.57
N LEU A 153 -1.78 -2.17 -7.48
CA LEU A 153 -1.98 -2.89 -6.21
C LEU A 153 -3.34 -2.55 -5.55
N TYR A 154 -3.83 -1.32 -5.72
CA TYR A 154 -5.12 -0.89 -5.19
C TYR A 154 -6.22 -0.81 -6.24
N ASN A 155 -6.06 -1.44 -7.41
CA ASN A 155 -7.17 -1.60 -8.34
C ASN A 155 -8.32 -2.35 -7.66
N LYS A 156 -9.56 -2.05 -8.07
CA LYS A 156 -10.72 -2.84 -7.64
C LYS A 156 -10.49 -4.31 -7.97
N VAL A 157 -10.73 -5.14 -6.95
CA VAL A 157 -10.72 -6.59 -7.06
C VAL A 157 -12.16 -7.05 -6.99
N ASP A 158 -12.63 -7.70 -8.05
CA ASP A 158 -13.97 -8.29 -8.07
C ASP A 158 -13.90 -9.71 -7.49
N ASN A 159 -14.92 -10.12 -6.73
CA ASN A 159 -15.10 -11.49 -6.23
C ASN A 159 -14.08 -11.99 -5.18
N TYR A 160 -13.60 -11.14 -4.27
CA TYR A 160 -12.91 -11.64 -3.08
C TYR A 160 -13.94 -12.20 -2.08
N GLU A 161 -13.93 -13.51 -1.90
CA GLU A 161 -14.58 -14.16 -0.76
C GLU A 161 -13.53 -14.30 0.35
N SER A 162 -13.72 -13.64 1.50
CA SER A 162 -12.79 -13.82 2.63
C SER A 162 -12.67 -15.31 2.95
N PRO A 163 -11.45 -15.85 3.11
CA PRO A 163 -11.30 -17.18 3.67
C PRO A 163 -11.84 -17.14 5.11
N ASN A 164 -12.90 -17.92 5.35
CA ASN A 164 -13.51 -18.14 6.66
C ASN A 164 -12.47 -18.49 7.74
#